data_AF-A0A7S0GHK9-F1
#
_entry.id   AF-A0A7S0GHK9-F1
#
_cell.length_a   1.000
_cell.length_b   1.000
_cell.length_c   1.000
_cell.angle_alpha   90.00
_cell.angle_beta   90.00
_cell.angle_gamma   90.00
#
_symmetry.space_group_name_H-M   'P 1'
#
loop_
_entity.id
_entity.type
_entity.pdbx_description
1 polymer ?
#
loop_
_entity_poly.entity_id
_entity_poly.type
_entity_poly.pdbx_seq_one_letter_code
_entity_poly.pdbx_strand_id
1 'polypeptide(L)'
;AVSVVNLPSNLTTDTTHRYGPNSFKLHGLPIPRPGHVLGLLGTNGSGKSTALKILMGKTKPNLGNCQPPSPEWSEIVRYYRGSDLQNYFTQIIEDKLRVAIKPQLEASFARRLKGKTVRESIEARDDRKRMDVVCEALELNHILDREIQD
;
A
#
# COMPACT_ATOMS: atom_id res chain seq x y z
N ALA A 1 8.96 -29.02 31.90
CA ALA A 1 9.76 -28.32 30.87
C ALA A 1 9.49 -26.83 30.98
N VAL A 2 10.53 -25.98 30.98
CA VAL A 2 10.40 -24.52 31.09
C VAL A 2 10.61 -23.93 29.69
N SER A 3 9.67 -23.11 29.21
CA SER A 3 9.83 -22.34 27.98
C SER A 3 10.18 -20.90 28.32
N VAL A 4 11.31 -20.41 27.82
CA VAL A 4 11.64 -18.98 27.86
C VAL A 4 11.05 -18.34 26.61
N VAL A 5 10.18 -17.34 26.79
CA VAL A 5 9.56 -16.58 25.70
C VAL A 5 9.97 -15.12 25.83
N ASN A 6 10.49 -14.55 24.75
CA ASN A 6 10.79 -13.12 24.70
C ASN A 6 9.49 -12.34 24.48
N LEU A 7 9.19 -11.43 25.41
CA LEU A 7 8.04 -10.55 25.30
C LEU A 7 8.32 -9.40 24.32
N PRO A 8 7.31 -8.96 23.56
CA PRO A 8 7.46 -7.80 22.69
C PRO A 8 7.79 -6.55 23.53
N SER A 9 8.91 -5.91 23.22
CA SER A 9 9.29 -4.60 23.77
C SER A 9 9.41 -3.58 22.64
N ASN A 10 9.28 -2.30 22.96
CA ASN A 10 9.46 -1.24 21.98
C ASN A 10 10.90 -1.30 21.43
N LEU A 11 11.03 -1.54 20.13
CA LEU A 11 12.32 -1.48 19.47
C LEU A 11 12.78 -0.03 19.42
N THR A 12 13.95 0.25 19.99
CA THR A 12 14.59 1.57 19.88
C THR A 12 15.26 1.76 18.52
N THR A 13 15.55 0.66 17.82
CA THR A 13 16.16 0.60 16.48
C THR A 13 15.11 0.40 15.38
N ASP A 14 15.53 0.58 14.13
CA ASP A 14 14.77 0.17 12.93
C ASP A 14 13.42 0.87 12.72
N THR A 15 13.30 2.11 13.24
CA THR A 15 12.13 2.94 12.99
C THR A 15 12.12 3.37 11.53
N THR A 16 11.15 2.88 10.77
CA THR A 16 10.94 3.26 9.37
C THR A 16 10.23 4.61 9.26
N HIS A 17 9.20 4.83 10.08
CA HIS A 17 8.40 6.05 10.01
C HIS A 17 7.79 6.41 11.36
N ARG A 18 7.67 7.71 11.65
CA ARG A 18 6.99 8.26 12.83
C ARG A 18 6.24 9.54 12.48
N TYR A 19 4.99 9.67 12.88
CA TYR A 19 4.18 10.87 12.57
C TYR A 19 4.47 12.08 13.47
N GLY A 20 4.93 11.86 14.70
CA GLY A 20 5.25 12.94 15.63
C GLY A 20 5.81 12.44 16.96
N PRO A 21 6.21 13.34 17.87
CA PRO A 21 6.61 13.00 19.23
C PRO A 21 5.48 12.24 19.93
N ASN A 22 5.82 11.14 20.62
CA ASN A 22 4.85 10.25 21.31
C ASN A 22 3.71 9.70 20.44
N SER A 23 3.90 9.68 19.11
CA SER A 23 2.93 9.12 18.17
C SER A 23 3.35 7.71 17.72
N PHE A 24 2.49 7.10 16.91
CA PHE A 24 2.72 5.81 16.30
C PHE A 24 4.07 5.75 15.57
N LYS A 25 4.80 4.65 15.78
CA LYS A 25 6.05 4.31 15.10
C LYS A 25 5.86 3.04 14.30
N LEU A 26 6.23 3.09 13.03
CA LEU A 26 6.34 1.90 12.20
C LEU A 26 7.78 1.40 12.26
N HIS A 27 7.94 0.13 12.65
CA HIS A 27 9.22 -0.57 12.65
C HIS A 27 9.27 -1.58 11.51
N GLY A 28 10.36 -1.54 10.74
CA GLY A 28 10.53 -2.37 9.55
C GLY A 28 9.47 -2.16 8.46
N LEU A 29 9.69 -2.84 7.33
CA LEU A 29 8.73 -2.97 6.25
C LEU A 29 8.77 -4.39 5.70
N PRO A 30 7.61 -4.97 5.36
CA PRO A 30 7.61 -6.21 4.61
C PRO A 30 8.03 -5.93 3.16
N ILE A 31 8.70 -6.90 2.55
CA ILE A 31 9.29 -6.75 1.22
C ILE A 31 8.43 -7.52 0.22
N PRO A 32 7.77 -6.84 -0.75
CA PRO A 32 7.05 -7.54 -1.81
C PRO A 32 8.04 -8.25 -2.73
N ARG A 33 7.87 -9.56 -2.93
CA ARG A 33 8.66 -10.34 -3.87
C ARG A 33 7.88 -10.58 -5.16
N PRO A 34 8.46 -10.33 -6.35
CA PRO A 34 7.81 -10.66 -7.61
C PRO A 34 7.36 -12.13 -7.65
N GLY A 35 6.20 -12.38 -8.26
CA GLY A 35 5.61 -13.72 -8.37
C GLY A 35 4.99 -14.27 -7.07
N HIS A 36 5.07 -13.55 -5.95
CA HIS A 36 4.53 -13.99 -4.67
C HIS A 36 3.46 -13.02 -4.16
N VAL A 37 2.44 -13.56 -3.48
CA VAL A 37 1.45 -12.76 -2.77
C VAL A 37 1.91 -12.56 -1.33
N LEU A 38 2.14 -11.31 -0.94
CA LEU A 38 2.49 -10.94 0.43
C LEU A 38 1.23 -10.65 1.24
N GLY A 39 0.93 -11.50 2.22
CA GLY A 39 -0.14 -11.27 3.19
C GLY A 39 0.32 -10.36 4.33
N LEU A 40 -0.42 -9.27 4.58
CA LEU A 40 -0.13 -8.34 5.68
C LEU A 40 -1.26 -8.39 6.72
N LEU A 41 -1.02 -9.13 7.80
CA LEU A 41 -1.98 -9.40 8.87
C LEU A 41 -1.61 -8.64 10.16
N GLY A 42 -2.61 -8.31 10.97
CA GLY A 42 -2.43 -7.64 12.26
C GLY A 42 -3.65 -6.86 12.69
N THR A 43 -3.71 -6.43 13.95
CA THR A 43 -4.82 -5.67 14.54
C THR A 43 -4.95 -4.26 13.94
N ASN A 44 -6.11 -3.63 14.07
CA ASN A 44 -6.28 -2.24 13.67
C ASN A 44 -5.32 -1.33 14.45
N GLY A 45 -4.72 -0.35 13.78
CA GLY A 45 -3.69 0.50 14.37
C GLY A 45 -2.28 -0.08 14.38
N SER A 46 -2.06 -1.32 13.91
CA SER A 46 -0.72 -1.93 13.87
C SER A 46 0.24 -1.35 12.80
N GLY A 47 -0.21 -0.41 11.96
CA GLY A 47 0.61 0.23 10.93
C GLY A 47 0.49 -0.34 9.52
N LYS A 48 -0.40 -1.30 9.26
CA LYS A 48 -0.57 -1.92 7.93
C LYS A 48 -0.79 -0.90 6.80
N SER A 49 -1.72 0.03 7.01
CA SER A 49 -2.02 1.09 6.04
C SER A 49 -0.84 2.03 5.82
N THR A 50 -0.04 2.28 6.86
CA THR A 50 1.18 3.11 6.78
C THR A 50 2.27 2.39 5.99
N ALA A 51 2.49 1.10 6.26
CA ALA A 51 3.44 0.28 5.51
C ALA A 51 3.08 0.23 4.02
N LEU A 52 1.79 0.04 3.69
CA LEU A 52 1.32 0.12 2.31
C LEU A 52 1.59 1.51 1.71
N LYS A 53 1.26 2.62 2.40
CA LYS A 53 1.52 3.97 1.87
C LYS A 53 2.98 4.21 1.51
N ILE A 54 3.89 3.67 2.33
CA ILE A 54 5.33 3.74 2.09
C ILE A 54 5.73 2.88 0.89
N LEU A 55 5.29 1.61 0.85
CA LEU A 55 5.59 0.71 -0.27
C LEU A 55 5.02 1.20 -1.61
N MET A 56 3.96 2.00 -1.56
CA MET A 56 3.35 2.63 -2.73
C MET A 56 4.05 3.93 -3.17
N GLY A 57 5.09 4.37 -2.45
CA GLY A 57 5.78 5.63 -2.71
C GLY A 57 4.98 6.90 -2.34
N LYS A 58 3.76 6.78 -1.80
CA LYS A 58 2.91 7.92 -1.41
C LYS A 58 3.40 8.64 -0.15
N THR A 59 4.21 7.99 0.66
CA THR A 59 4.79 8.55 1.87
C THR A 59 6.25 8.13 1.96
N LYS A 60 7.17 9.10 1.97
CA LYS A 60 8.59 8.82 2.21
C LYS A 60 8.78 8.32 3.66
N PRO A 61 9.52 7.21 3.89
CA PRO A 61 10.04 6.88 5.22
C PRO A 61 10.78 8.09 5.78
N ASN A 62 10.56 8.41 7.06
CA ASN A 62 11.29 9.49 7.71
C ASN A 62 12.34 8.99 8.70
N LEU A 63 12.54 7.67 8.75
CA LEU A 63 13.54 7.01 9.59
C LEU A 63 13.43 7.37 11.08
N GLY A 64 12.22 7.73 11.51
CA GLY A 64 11.93 8.19 12.88
C GLY A 64 12.14 9.69 13.11
N ASN A 65 12.71 10.42 12.15
CA ASN A 65 12.83 11.88 12.20
C ASN A 65 11.53 12.55 11.73
N CYS A 66 10.69 12.96 12.69
CA CYS A 66 9.44 13.66 12.42
C CYS A 66 9.60 15.19 12.34
N GLN A 67 10.81 15.74 12.50
CA GLN A 67 11.07 17.16 12.37
C GLN A 67 11.68 17.48 10.99
N PRO A 68 11.37 18.66 10.41
CA PRO A 68 12.01 19.10 9.19
C PRO A 68 13.49 19.44 9.43
N PRO A 69 14.38 19.22 8.43
CA PRO A 69 14.09 18.60 7.15
C PRO A 69 13.87 17.08 7.26
N SER A 70 12.88 16.56 6.52
CA SER A 70 12.68 15.12 6.38
C SER A 70 13.75 14.52 5.46
N PRO A 71 14.16 13.25 5.66
CA PRO A 71 15.23 12.64 4.88
C PRO A 71 14.85 12.53 3.40
N GLU A 72 15.84 12.74 2.55
CA GLU A 72 15.68 12.56 1.11
C GLU A 72 15.84 11.09 0.70
N TRP A 73 15.39 10.77 -0.52
CA TRP A 73 15.44 9.41 -1.05
C TRP A 73 16.84 8.81 -1.04
N SER A 74 17.88 9.62 -1.27
CA SER A 74 19.28 9.18 -1.21
C SER A 74 19.67 8.69 0.19
N GLU A 75 19.20 9.36 1.24
CA GLU A 75 19.43 8.96 2.64
C GLU A 75 18.65 7.69 2.99
N ILE A 76 17.40 7.58 2.53
CA ILE A 76 16.54 6.42 2.75
C ILE A 76 17.13 5.18 2.07
N VAL A 77 17.55 5.29 0.81
CA VAL A 77 18.21 4.20 0.07
C VAL A 77 19.52 3.79 0.74
N ARG A 78 20.29 4.77 1.23
CA ARG A 78 21.52 4.51 1.99
C ARG A 78 21.25 3.77 3.30
N TYR A 79 20.18 4.13 4.01
CA TYR A 79 19.77 3.47 5.25
C TYR A 79 19.46 1.98 5.03
N TYR A 80 18.77 1.65 3.93
CA TYR A 80 18.43 0.27 3.58
C TYR A 80 19.51 -0.46 2.77
N ARG A 81 20.73 0.09 2.67
CA ARG A 81 21.80 -0.49 1.83
C ARG A 81 22.07 -1.95 2.20
N GLY A 82 22.17 -2.81 1.17
CA GLY A 82 22.41 -4.24 1.33
C GLY A 82 21.16 -5.07 1.64
N SER A 83 19.98 -4.45 1.65
CA SER A 83 18.69 -5.14 1.79
C SER A 83 17.88 -5.12 0.49
N ASP A 84 16.89 -6.01 0.37
CA ASP A 84 15.97 -6.01 -0.77
C ASP A 84 15.15 -4.70 -0.87
N LEU A 85 14.95 -3.98 0.25
CA LEU A 85 14.26 -2.69 0.26
C LEU A 85 15.05 -1.61 -0.48
N GLN A 86 16.38 -1.69 -0.52
CA GLN A 86 17.20 -0.77 -1.31
C GLN A 86 16.77 -0.84 -2.79
N ASN A 87 16.76 -2.04 -3.36
CA ASN A 87 16.38 -2.27 -4.75
C ASN A 87 14.94 -1.84 -5.01
N TYR A 88 14.03 -2.13 -4.07
CA TYR A 88 12.63 -1.74 -4.19
C TYR A 88 12.46 -0.21 -4.23
N PHE A 89 13.10 0.53 -3.32
CA PHE A 89 13.02 1.99 -3.33
C PHE A 89 13.70 2.61 -4.55
N THR A 90 14.80 2.03 -5.04
CA THR A 90 15.41 2.44 -6.31
C THR A 90 14.43 2.31 -7.48
N GLN A 91 13.68 1.21 -7.57
CA GLN A 91 12.66 1.03 -8.61
C GLN A 91 11.51 2.05 -8.52
N ILE A 92 11.15 2.47 -7.30
CA ILE A 92 10.17 3.55 -7.10
C ILE A 92 10.73 4.89 -7.59
N ILE A 93 11.98 5.22 -7.24
CA ILE A 93 12.62 6.49 -7.63
C ILE A 93 12.80 6.59 -9.15
N GLU A 94 13.09 5.46 -9.80
CA GLU A 94 13.25 5.37 -11.25
C GLU A 94 11.91 5.25 -12.01
N ASP A 95 10.77 5.38 -11.33
CA ASP A 95 9.41 5.23 -11.88
C ASP A 95 9.17 3.89 -12.61
N LYS A 96 9.94 2.85 -12.27
CA LYS A 96 9.83 1.51 -12.87
C LYS A 96 8.68 0.68 -12.29
N LEU A 97 8.06 1.12 -11.21
CA LEU A 97 7.01 0.40 -10.50
C LEU A 97 5.65 1.11 -10.64
N ARG A 98 4.72 0.50 -11.39
CA ARG A 98 3.33 1.00 -11.46
C ARG A 98 2.48 0.40 -10.34
N VAL A 99 2.05 1.24 -9.40
CA VAL A 99 1.22 0.82 -8.27
C VAL A 99 -0.27 0.92 -8.61
N ALA A 100 -1.02 -0.17 -8.41
CA ALA A 100 -2.48 -0.17 -8.43
C ALA A 100 -3.02 -0.43 -7.02
N ILE A 101 -4.06 0.30 -6.61
CA ILE A 101 -4.59 0.26 -5.24
C ILE A 101 -6.09 0.09 -5.31
N LYS A 102 -6.62 -0.84 -4.51
CA LYS A 102 -8.05 -0.87 -4.20
C LYS A 102 -8.30 0.11 -3.05
N PRO A 103 -8.87 1.30 -3.30
CA PRO A 103 -9.20 2.23 -2.22
C PRO A 103 -10.21 1.58 -1.27
N GLN A 104 -10.21 2.02 -0.01
CA GLN A 104 -11.29 1.67 0.91
C GLN A 104 -12.59 2.26 0.35
N LEU A 105 -13.65 1.45 0.30
CA LEU A 105 -14.95 1.87 -0.24
C LEU A 105 -15.58 2.87 0.72
N GLU A 106 -15.55 4.14 0.36
CA GLU A 106 -16.29 5.19 1.03
C GLU A 106 -17.64 5.41 0.33
N ALA A 107 -18.66 5.84 1.07
CA ALA A 107 -19.99 6.16 0.51
C ALA A 107 -19.95 7.27 -0.57
N SER A 108 -18.87 8.03 -0.63
CA SER A 108 -18.59 9.01 -1.69
C SER A 108 -18.24 8.36 -3.03
N PHE A 109 -17.74 7.11 -3.04
CA PHE A 109 -17.30 6.42 -4.25
C PHE A 109 -18.45 6.16 -5.21
N ALA A 110 -19.56 5.62 -4.70
CA ALA A 110 -20.76 5.29 -5.49
C ALA A 110 -21.36 6.54 -6.13
N ARG A 111 -21.42 7.66 -5.38
CA ARG A 111 -21.90 8.95 -5.88
C ARG A 111 -21.15 9.46 -7.12
N ARG A 112 -19.86 9.12 -7.30
CA ARG A 112 -19.07 9.53 -8.47
C ARG A 112 -19.36 8.70 -9.73
N LEU A 113 -19.98 7.54 -9.55
CA LEU A 113 -20.34 6.63 -10.65
C LEU A 113 -21.81 6.77 -11.05
N LYS A 114 -22.58 7.58 -10.32
CA LYS A 114 -23.99 7.87 -10.60
C LYS A 114 -24.18 8.34 -12.04
N GLY A 115 -25.24 7.83 -12.67
CA GLY A 115 -25.62 8.21 -14.04
C GLY A 115 -24.74 7.58 -15.13
N LYS A 116 -23.87 6.63 -14.76
CA LYS A 116 -23.11 5.80 -15.70
C LYS A 116 -23.58 4.37 -15.61
N THR A 117 -23.42 3.65 -16.71
CA THR A 117 -23.55 2.19 -16.71
C THR A 117 -22.35 1.54 -16.00
N VAL A 118 -22.56 0.31 -15.54
CA VAL A 118 -21.47 -0.50 -14.98
C VAL A 118 -20.35 -0.68 -16.01
N ARG A 119 -20.71 -0.91 -17.28
CA ARG A 119 -19.79 -1.00 -18.42
C ARG A 119 -18.88 0.23 -18.52
N GLU A 120 -19.46 1.42 -18.66
CA GLU A 120 -18.69 2.66 -18.79
C GLU A 120 -17.75 2.89 -17.59
N SER A 121 -18.20 2.50 -16.39
CA SER A 121 -17.41 2.65 -15.17
C SER A 121 -16.18 1.74 -15.14
N ILE A 122 -16.29 0.52 -15.68
CA ILE A 122 -15.19 -0.45 -15.77
C ILE A 122 -14.28 -0.13 -16.96
N GLU A 123 -14.84 0.15 -18.14
CA GLU A 123 -14.09 0.49 -19.36
C GLU A 123 -13.20 1.72 -19.15
N ALA A 124 -13.69 2.73 -18.42
CA ALA A 124 -12.91 3.93 -18.07
C ALA A 124 -11.69 3.64 -17.19
N ARG A 125 -11.54 2.42 -16.66
CA ARG A 125 -10.42 1.97 -15.81
C ARG A 125 -9.71 0.74 -16.37
N ASP A 126 -10.07 0.29 -17.58
CA ASP A 126 -9.47 -0.90 -18.21
C ASP A 126 -8.18 -0.56 -18.97
N ASP A 127 -7.18 -0.06 -18.25
CA ASP A 127 -5.87 0.29 -18.82
C ASP A 127 -5.15 -0.90 -19.48
N ARG A 128 -5.59 -2.14 -19.19
CA ARG A 128 -4.95 -3.38 -19.64
C ARG A 128 -5.76 -4.13 -20.69
N LYS A 129 -6.92 -3.62 -21.12
CA LYS A 129 -7.82 -4.28 -22.08
C LYS A 129 -8.19 -5.70 -21.66
N ARG A 130 -8.54 -5.86 -20.39
CA ARG A 130 -8.87 -7.15 -19.75
C ARG A 130 -10.29 -7.19 -19.17
N MET A 131 -11.13 -6.20 -19.47
CA MET A 131 -12.49 -6.14 -18.94
C MET A 131 -13.25 -7.43 -19.20
N ASP A 132 -13.29 -7.94 -20.42
CA ASP A 132 -14.11 -9.11 -20.78
C ASP A 132 -13.77 -10.33 -19.92
N VAL A 133 -12.47 -10.64 -19.81
CA VAL A 133 -11.96 -11.76 -19.00
C VAL A 133 -12.28 -11.58 -17.52
N VAL A 134 -12.19 -10.36 -17.00
CA VAL A 134 -12.48 -10.06 -15.59
C VAL A 134 -13.98 -10.12 -15.30
N CYS A 135 -14.80 -9.57 -16.20
CA CYS A 135 -16.26 -9.58 -16.08
C CYS A 135 -16.83 -10.99 -16.19
N GLU A 136 -16.27 -11.84 -17.06
CA GLU A 136 -16.61 -13.26 -17.11
C GLU A 136 -16.24 -13.98 -15.81
N ALA A 137 -14.99 -13.83 -15.34
CA ALA A 137 -14.52 -14.49 -14.12
C ALA A 137 -15.24 -14.04 -12.84
N LEU A 138 -15.77 -12.82 -12.81
CA LEU A 138 -16.55 -12.27 -11.70
C LEU A 138 -18.07 -12.33 -11.93
N GLU A 139 -18.51 -12.98 -13.02
CA GLU A 139 -19.91 -13.14 -13.41
C GLU A 139 -20.68 -11.80 -13.57
N LEU A 140 -20.01 -10.72 -13.97
CA LEU A 140 -20.58 -9.37 -14.06
C LEU A 140 -21.33 -9.09 -15.37
N ASN A 141 -21.27 -9.99 -16.36
CA ASN A 141 -21.84 -9.77 -17.69
C ASN A 141 -23.33 -9.40 -17.67
N HIS A 142 -24.09 -9.95 -16.71
CA HIS A 142 -25.53 -9.70 -16.57
C HIS A 142 -25.90 -8.33 -15.96
N ILE A 143 -24.91 -7.55 -15.49
CA ILE A 143 -25.12 -6.22 -14.92
C ILE A 143 -24.44 -5.09 -15.69
N LEU A 144 -23.70 -5.38 -16.77
CA LEU A 144 -22.89 -4.39 -17.48
C LEU A 144 -23.71 -3.20 -17.99
N ASP A 145 -24.92 -3.46 -18.47
CA ASP A 145 -25.77 -2.42 -19.05
C ASP A 145 -26.71 -1.78 -18.00
N ARG A 146 -26.58 -2.16 -16.71
CA ARG A 146 -27.33 -1.51 -15.63
C ARG A 146 -26.73 -0.14 -15.31
N GLU A 147 -27.60 0.83 -15.11
CA GLU A 147 -27.23 2.17 -14.64
C GLU A 147 -27.02 2.16 -13.12
N ILE A 148 -25.99 2.87 -12.65
CA ILE A 148 -25.68 3.02 -11.23
C ILE A 148 -26.61 4.08 -10.63
N GLN A 149 -27.59 3.62 -9.85
CA GLN A 149 -28.54 4.44 -9.09
C GLN A 149 -28.00 4.81 -7.70
N ASP A 150 -28.71 5.71 -7.01
CA ASP A 150 -28.35 6.19 -5.66
C ASP A 150 -28.26 5.07 -4.60
#